data_AF-A0A4Q2DJ38-F1
#
_entry.id   AF-A0A4Q2DJ38-F1
#
_cell.length_a   1.000
_cell.length_b   1.000
_cell.length_c   1.000
_cell.angle_alpha   90.00
_cell.angle_beta   90.00
_cell.angle_gamma   90.00
#
_symmetry.space_group_name_H-M   'P 1'
#
loop_
_entity.id
_entity.type
_entity.pdbx_description
1 polymer ?
#
loop_
_entity_poly.entity_id
_entity_poly.type
_entity_poly.pdbx_seq_one_letter_code
_entity_poly.pdbx_strand_id
1 'polypeptide(L)'
;MTTAIQAVFIRSYEERTSPKSHIVYKIDVQAHVQSWQLWRRYSEFDDLHTELTKSTKSAPPCNIPPKHSFSMLRSRKDAKLLEERRAGLEEYLRAILGAKDSVWRDSQAFKEFLGIPVGRQGTLLQPSDPAQFTLSTWLDEHSELQARLRDVWSDINKRDALSDQGDIAASHKSNLAAKSKLAGVLARIGNLDKALQPLAMSGMSEGELQRRTDMVARLRDDCEKLTRIVTVARQAARAATAGPSYSAAENRVAAPESDRAALLGANTFARPARRVFGASSPPKETETTRPLDNTGLYSLQQQQITQQDDQLSQLTTILRRQRQLGEAVGAEVGLQIEMLDDLSNEVDRVGGKLSSTKQKLNKLS
;
A
#
# COMPACT_ATOMS: atom_id res chain seq x y z
N MET A 1 7.83 12.15 7.42
CA MET A 1 8.06 13.48 8.01
C MET A 1 9.20 13.35 9.00
N THR A 2 10.33 13.99 8.74
CA THR A 2 11.49 13.98 9.65
C THR A 2 11.14 14.82 10.88
N THR A 3 11.10 14.19 12.05
CA THR A 3 10.84 14.84 13.34
C THR A 3 12.03 15.72 13.71
N ALA A 4 11.95 17.01 13.42
CA ALA A 4 12.95 17.98 13.84
C ALA A 4 12.84 18.21 15.35
N ILE A 5 13.94 17.98 16.08
CA ILE A 5 14.03 18.24 17.52
C ILE A 5 14.30 19.73 17.74
N GLN A 6 13.55 20.35 18.63
CA GLN A 6 13.71 21.76 18.99
C GLN A 6 14.58 21.93 20.24
N ALA A 7 14.37 21.10 21.27
CA ALA A 7 15.13 21.19 22.51
C ALA A 7 15.17 19.86 23.27
N VAL A 8 16.24 19.68 24.07
CA VAL A 8 16.42 18.55 24.99
C VAL A 8 16.84 19.06 26.36
N PHE A 9 16.28 18.46 27.41
CA PHE A 9 16.53 18.80 28.81
C PHE A 9 16.70 17.53 29.64
N ILE A 10 17.58 17.53 30.64
CA ILE A 10 17.72 16.42 31.58
C ILE A 10 17.22 16.88 32.95
N ARG A 11 15.91 16.81 33.22
CA ARG A 11 15.32 17.50 34.38
C ARG A 11 15.68 16.89 35.73
N SER A 12 15.89 15.58 35.79
CA SER A 12 16.10 14.87 37.05
C SER A 12 16.88 13.58 36.84
N TYR A 13 17.36 13.01 37.94
CA TYR A 13 17.92 11.66 38.00
C TYR A 13 17.19 10.84 39.07
N GLU A 14 17.15 9.52 38.88
CA GLU A 14 16.51 8.57 39.79
C GLU A 14 17.42 7.37 40.02
N GLU A 15 17.49 6.86 41.25
CA GLU A 15 18.18 5.61 41.55
C GLU A 15 17.20 4.44 41.41
N ARG A 16 17.50 3.48 40.53
CA ARG A 16 16.72 2.26 40.33
C ARG A 16 17.44 1.06 40.90
N THR A 17 16.73 0.21 41.63
CA THR A 17 17.29 -0.92 42.38
C THR A 17 17.31 -2.25 41.61
N SER A 18 16.49 -2.41 40.56
CA SER A 18 16.44 -3.61 39.70
C SER A 18 16.93 -3.29 38.28
N PRO A 19 17.80 -4.12 37.66
CA PRO A 19 18.35 -5.41 38.12
C PRO A 19 19.53 -5.27 39.12
N LYS A 20 20.21 -4.11 39.17
CA LYS A 20 21.24 -3.76 40.17
C LYS A 20 21.13 -2.26 40.44
N SER A 21 21.39 -1.76 41.65
CA SER A 21 21.35 -0.32 41.96
C SER A 21 22.18 0.50 40.96
N HIS A 22 21.51 1.35 40.19
CA HIS A 22 22.05 2.22 39.14
C HIS A 22 21.28 3.53 39.05
N ILE A 23 21.92 4.56 38.49
CA ILE A 23 21.33 5.90 38.34
C ILE A 23 20.90 6.10 36.89
N VAL A 24 19.66 6.51 36.70
CA VAL A 24 19.09 6.89 35.41
C VAL A 24 18.78 8.38 35.38
N TYR A 25 18.93 8.97 34.20
CA TYR A 25 18.64 10.38 33.95
C TYR A 25 17.35 10.47 33.14
N LYS A 26 16.46 11.36 33.57
CA LYS A 26 15.21 11.66 32.89
C LYS A 26 15.47 12.71 31.82
N ILE A 27 15.35 12.31 30.57
CA ILE A 27 15.55 13.15 29.39
C ILE A 27 14.18 13.52 28.83
N ASP A 28 13.92 14.81 28.73
CA ASP A 28 12.73 15.37 28.11
C ASP A 28 13.10 15.90 26.72
N VAL A 29 12.49 15.31 25.69
CA VAL A 29 12.71 15.69 24.29
C VAL A 29 11.51 16.48 23.80
N GLN A 30 11.77 17.67 23.27
CA GLN A 30 10.77 18.53 22.64
C GLN A 30 11.00 18.57 21.13
N ALA A 31 10.09 17.95 20.37
CA ALA A 31 10.02 18.09 18.93
C ALA A 31 8.89 19.07 18.54
N HIS A 32 8.82 19.43 17.26
CA HIS A 32 7.87 20.43 16.75
C HIS A 32 6.39 20.08 16.99
N VAL A 33 6.05 18.79 17.03
CA VAL A 33 4.65 18.31 17.12
C VAL A 33 4.40 17.53 18.40
N GLN A 34 5.44 16.98 19.03
CA GLN A 34 5.32 16.09 20.18
C GLN A 34 6.49 16.27 21.15
N SER A 35 6.22 16.07 22.44
CA SER A 35 7.23 15.96 23.48
C SER A 35 7.10 14.62 24.18
N TRP A 36 8.21 13.95 24.45
CA TRP A 36 8.23 12.69 25.17
C TRP A 36 9.36 12.65 26.18
N GLN A 37 9.29 11.67 27.08
CA GLN A 37 10.24 11.49 28.17
C GLN A 37 10.88 10.12 28.06
N LEU A 38 12.18 10.04 28.31
CA LEU A 38 12.94 8.82 28.27
C LEU A 38 13.95 8.75 29.40
N TRP A 39 14.32 7.53 29.78
CA TRP A 39 15.21 7.25 30.90
C TRP A 39 16.46 6.58 30.37
N ARG A 40 17.62 7.20 30.57
CA ARG A 40 18.90 6.65 30.11
C ARG A 40 19.92 6.64 31.24
N ARG A 41 20.70 5.56 31.34
CA ARG A 41 21.84 5.44 32.25
C ARG A 41 23.10 6.01 31.60
N TYR A 42 24.06 6.42 32.42
CA TYR A 42 25.34 6.98 31.93
C TYR A 42 26.05 6.09 30.90
N SER A 43 26.04 4.76 31.07
CA SER A 43 26.70 3.87 30.12
C SER A 43 26.10 3.93 28.72
N GLU A 44 24.79 4.18 28.58
CA GLU A 44 24.17 4.34 27.25
C GLU A 44 24.65 5.62 26.54
N PHE A 45 25.00 6.67 27.29
CA PHE A 45 25.62 7.88 26.71
C PHE A 45 27.06 7.62 26.24
N ASP A 46 27.79 6.78 26.96
CA ASP A 46 29.15 6.35 26.61
C ASP A 46 29.16 5.46 25.37
N ASP A 47 28.19 4.55 25.27
CA ASP A 47 27.95 3.72 24.09
C ASP A 47 27.61 4.61 22.88
N LEU A 48 26.67 5.56 23.05
CA LEU A 48 26.31 6.55 22.02
C LEU A 48 27.52 7.36 21.55
N HIS A 49 28.34 7.86 22.49
CA HIS A 49 29.53 8.66 22.15
C HIS A 49 30.54 7.86 21.32
N THR A 50 30.76 6.59 21.70
CA THR A 50 31.63 5.66 20.98
C THR A 50 31.08 5.38 19.57
N GLU A 51 29.78 5.16 19.45
CA GLU A 51 29.12 4.86 18.17
C GLU A 51 29.07 6.07 17.24
N LEU A 52 28.83 7.28 17.77
CA LEU A 52 28.89 8.53 17.02
C LEU A 52 30.29 8.78 16.46
N THR A 53 31.33 8.59 17.29
CA THR A 53 32.72 8.74 16.86
C THR A 53 33.08 7.73 15.77
N LYS A 54 32.61 6.48 15.90
CA LYS A 54 32.83 5.42 14.90
C LYS A 54 32.12 5.68 13.57
N SER A 55 30.85 6.11 13.63
CA SER A 55 30.02 6.35 12.44
C SER A 55 30.40 7.62 11.69
N THR A 56 30.73 8.68 12.42
CA THR A 56 30.94 10.02 11.86
C THR A 56 32.42 10.30 11.53
N LYS A 57 33.35 9.48 12.05
CA LYS A 57 34.81 9.67 11.95
C LYS A 57 35.33 11.01 12.48
N SER A 58 34.47 11.80 13.13
CA SER A 58 34.82 13.02 13.85
C SER A 58 34.25 12.97 15.27
N ALA A 59 35.00 13.55 16.22
CA ALA A 59 34.56 13.64 17.60
C ALA A 59 33.37 14.61 17.71
N PRO A 60 32.34 14.29 18.50
CA PRO A 60 31.24 15.21 18.75
C PRO A 60 31.74 16.50 19.43
N PRO A 61 30.99 17.61 19.30
CA PRO A 61 31.44 18.94 19.72
C PRO A 61 31.69 19.10 21.23
N CYS A 62 31.08 18.24 22.06
CA CYS A 62 31.29 18.20 23.49
C CYS A 62 31.64 16.76 23.90
N ASN A 63 32.50 16.60 24.92
CA ASN A 63 32.82 15.30 25.48
C ASN A 63 31.88 14.99 26.65
N ILE A 64 31.57 13.72 26.84
CA ILE A 64 30.81 13.29 28.02
C ILE A 64 31.64 13.46 29.30
N PRO A 65 31.01 13.80 30.46
CA PRO A 65 31.72 13.96 31.73
C PRO A 65 32.38 12.63 32.16
N PRO A 66 33.64 12.63 32.63
CA PRO A 66 34.43 11.41 32.78
C PRO A 66 33.84 10.39 33.78
N LYS A 67 34.12 9.11 33.52
CA LYS A 67 33.84 8.03 34.47
C LYS A 67 34.78 8.15 35.68
N HIS A 68 34.25 8.60 36.82
CA HIS A 68 34.99 8.59 38.10
C HIS A 68 35.06 7.16 38.67
N SER A 69 35.91 6.32 38.11
CA SER A 69 36.13 4.92 38.53
C SER A 69 36.62 4.79 39.98
N PHE A 70 37.36 5.78 40.49
CA PHE A 70 37.90 5.80 41.85
C PHE A 70 36.92 6.22 42.95
N SER A 71 35.69 6.61 42.62
CA SER A 71 34.68 7.03 43.60
C SER A 71 33.56 5.99 43.80
N MET A 72 33.76 4.74 43.36
CA MET A 72 32.78 3.64 43.52
C MET A 72 32.36 3.34 44.98
N LEU A 73 33.12 3.82 45.99
CA LEU A 73 32.80 3.66 47.42
C LEU A 73 32.19 4.91 48.10
N ARG A 74 32.21 6.10 47.47
CA ARG A 74 31.62 7.33 48.04
C ARG A 74 30.59 8.03 47.13
N SER A 75 30.72 7.90 45.81
CA SER A 75 29.98 8.66 44.78
C SER A 75 28.50 8.36 44.64
N ARG A 76 27.98 7.22 45.14
CA ARG A 76 26.55 6.87 44.92
C ARG A 76 25.58 7.83 45.63
N LYS A 77 26.05 8.59 46.63
CA LYS A 77 25.25 9.55 47.40
C LYS A 77 25.69 11.01 47.24
N ASP A 78 26.70 11.29 46.42
CA ASP A 78 27.21 12.65 46.24
C ASP A 78 26.31 13.43 45.27
N ALA A 79 25.26 14.07 45.80
CA ALA A 79 24.30 14.85 45.02
C ALA A 79 24.96 15.91 44.13
N LYS A 80 26.07 16.50 44.58
CA LYS A 80 26.86 17.47 43.79
C LYS A 80 27.44 16.85 42.51
N LEU A 81 28.06 15.66 42.62
CA LEU A 81 28.65 14.97 41.47
C LEU A 81 27.59 14.47 40.48
N LEU A 82 26.42 14.06 40.98
CA LEU A 82 25.30 13.66 40.13
C LEU A 82 24.70 14.85 39.39
N GLU A 83 24.64 16.01 40.02
CA GLU A 83 24.16 17.24 39.41
C GLU A 83 25.12 17.80 38.37
N GLU A 84 26.43 17.82 38.68
CA GLU A 84 27.48 18.16 37.70
C GLU A 84 27.45 17.22 36.50
N ARG A 85 27.29 15.92 36.74
CA ARG A 85 27.16 14.92 35.68
C ARG A 85 25.87 15.11 34.87
N ARG A 86 24.73 15.38 35.52
CA ARG A 86 23.45 15.68 34.86
C ARG A 86 23.60 16.89 33.93
N ALA A 87 24.17 17.98 34.44
CA ALA A 87 24.42 19.20 33.67
C ALA A 87 25.36 18.96 32.48
N GLY A 88 26.46 18.23 32.67
CA GLY A 88 27.38 17.89 31.58
C GLY A 88 26.78 16.98 30.50
N LEU A 89 25.93 16.03 30.88
CA LEU A 89 25.18 15.20 29.91
C LEU A 89 24.14 16.02 29.14
N GLU A 90 23.51 17.00 29.79
CA GLU A 90 22.56 17.90 29.14
C GLU A 90 23.27 18.82 28.14
N GLU A 91 24.42 19.37 28.53
CA GLU A 91 25.28 20.16 27.66
C GLU A 91 25.76 19.35 26.46
N TYR A 92 26.15 18.08 26.66
CA TYR A 92 26.52 17.17 25.58
C TYR A 92 25.41 17.00 24.52
N LEU A 93 24.18 16.71 24.94
CA LEU A 93 23.05 16.55 24.02
C LEU A 93 22.71 17.86 23.31
N ARG A 94 22.77 19.00 24.03
CA ARG A 94 22.54 20.32 23.42
C ARG A 94 23.63 20.70 22.43
N ALA A 95 24.88 20.38 22.72
CA ALA A 95 25.99 20.65 21.82
C ALA A 95 25.83 19.86 20.50
N ILE A 96 25.37 18.61 20.56
CA ILE A 96 25.05 17.83 19.35
C ILE A 96 23.89 18.46 18.57
N LEU A 97 22.84 18.93 19.27
CA LEU A 97 21.70 19.57 18.62
C LEU A 97 22.02 20.93 17.98
N GLY A 98 22.88 21.72 18.63
CA GLY A 98 23.36 23.02 18.20
C GLY A 98 24.57 22.98 17.27
N ALA A 99 25.11 21.79 16.98
CA ALA A 99 26.25 21.63 16.09
C ALA A 99 25.92 22.15 14.68
N LYS A 100 26.87 22.90 14.09
CA LYS A 100 26.74 23.40 12.72
C LYS A 100 26.58 22.25 11.72
N ASP A 101 27.33 21.18 11.91
CA ASP A 101 27.26 20.00 11.06
C ASP A 101 26.09 19.09 11.50
N SER A 102 25.27 18.66 10.54
CA SER A 102 24.12 17.80 10.83
C SER A 102 24.49 16.33 11.04
N VAL A 103 25.75 15.95 10.84
CA VAL A 103 26.17 14.54 10.73
C VAL A 103 25.89 13.74 12.02
N TRP A 104 26.11 14.34 13.19
CA TRP A 104 25.79 13.70 14.47
C TRP A 104 24.29 13.61 14.73
N ARG A 105 23.51 14.63 14.31
CA ARG A 105 22.05 14.67 14.48
C ARG A 105 21.34 13.70 13.53
N ASP A 106 21.89 13.53 12.33
CA ASP A 106 21.34 12.67 11.31
C ASP A 106 21.68 11.19 11.53
N SER A 107 22.70 10.91 12.35
CA SER A 107 23.10 9.56 12.72
C SER A 107 21.96 8.76 13.36
N GLN A 108 21.81 7.52 12.92
CA GLN A 108 20.78 6.61 13.40
C GLN A 108 20.89 6.35 14.90
N ALA A 109 22.11 6.19 15.41
CA ALA A 109 22.40 5.96 16.82
C ALA A 109 21.84 7.08 17.71
N PHE A 110 21.97 8.34 17.27
CA PHE A 110 21.47 9.50 18.00
C PHE A 110 19.94 9.55 18.01
N LYS A 111 19.32 9.26 16.85
CA LYS A 111 17.86 9.26 16.72
C LYS A 111 17.22 8.14 17.55
N GLU A 112 17.83 6.95 17.57
CA GLU A 112 17.41 5.82 18.39
C GLU A 112 17.60 6.08 19.89
N PHE A 113 18.73 6.68 20.27
CA PHE A 113 18.99 7.05 21.66
C PHE A 113 17.91 7.98 22.22
N LEU A 114 17.53 8.99 21.44
CA LEU A 114 16.46 9.93 21.78
C LEU A 114 15.04 9.36 21.55
N GLY A 115 14.90 8.11 21.12
CA GLY A 115 13.59 7.49 20.90
C GLY A 115 12.76 8.21 19.83
N ILE A 116 13.43 8.91 18.90
CA ILE A 116 12.76 9.53 17.78
C ILE A 116 12.24 8.38 16.91
N PRO A 117 10.94 8.33 16.57
CA PRO A 117 10.45 7.43 15.55
C PRO A 117 11.05 7.90 14.22
N VAL A 118 12.25 7.43 13.92
CA VAL A 118 12.73 7.38 12.55
C VAL A 118 11.73 6.49 11.85
N GLY A 119 10.86 7.09 11.04
CA GLY A 119 10.15 6.33 10.01
C GLY A 119 11.23 5.52 9.32
N ARG A 120 11.24 4.21 9.56
CA ARG A 120 12.30 3.27 9.21
C ARG A 120 12.26 3.11 7.69
N GLN A 121 12.59 4.18 6.97
CA GLN A 121 12.76 4.19 5.54
C GLN A 121 13.99 3.32 5.26
N GLY A 122 13.72 2.05 4.97
CA GLY A 122 14.64 1.23 4.20
C GLY A 122 15.65 0.39 4.96
N THR A 123 15.39 -0.04 6.20
CA THR A 123 16.05 -1.29 6.64
C THR A 123 15.36 -2.44 5.92
N LEU A 124 16.08 -3.03 4.96
CA LEU A 124 15.79 -4.24 4.20
C LEU A 124 15.68 -5.50 5.07
N LEU A 125 14.99 -5.40 6.20
CA LEU A 125 14.47 -6.53 6.94
C LEU A 125 12.97 -6.30 6.98
N GLN A 126 12.34 -6.65 5.86
CA GLN A 126 10.98 -7.16 5.91
C GLN A 126 10.94 -8.11 7.11
N PRO A 127 10.14 -7.86 8.16
CA PRO A 127 9.97 -8.85 9.20
C PRO A 127 9.15 -9.98 8.55
N SER A 128 9.86 -10.86 7.85
CA SER A 128 9.36 -12.15 7.41
C SER A 128 9.08 -13.03 8.62
N ASP A 129 9.75 -12.76 9.75
CA ASP A 129 9.55 -13.47 11.00
C ASP A 129 8.48 -12.80 11.89
N PRO A 130 7.38 -13.50 12.18
CA PRO A 130 6.35 -13.03 13.12
C PRO A 130 6.87 -12.90 14.56
N ALA A 131 8.06 -13.44 14.86
CA ALA A 131 8.67 -13.43 16.18
C ALA A 131 9.33 -12.10 16.59
N GLN A 132 9.53 -11.17 15.66
CA GLN A 132 10.16 -9.87 15.96
C GLN A 132 9.16 -8.73 16.22
N PHE A 133 7.86 -9.00 16.09
CA PHE A 133 6.85 -7.98 16.37
C PHE A 133 6.73 -7.76 17.87
N THR A 134 7.01 -6.53 18.32
CA THR A 134 6.61 -6.07 19.65
C THR A 134 5.25 -5.37 19.57
N LEU A 135 4.60 -5.14 20.72
CA LEU A 135 3.31 -4.43 20.78
C LEU A 135 3.35 -3.05 20.10
N SER A 136 4.49 -2.35 20.17
CA SER A 136 4.72 -1.04 19.56
C SER A 136 4.96 -1.15 18.05
N THR A 137 5.84 -2.06 17.64
CA THR A 137 6.18 -2.30 16.22
C THR A 137 4.97 -2.75 15.41
N TRP A 138 4.05 -3.49 16.01
CA TRP A 138 2.80 -3.90 15.37
C TRP A 138 1.92 -2.70 15.00
N LEU A 139 1.79 -1.71 15.90
CA LEU A 139 1.00 -0.51 15.64
C LEU A 139 1.65 0.39 14.59
N ASP A 140 2.98 0.47 14.59
CA ASP A 140 3.74 1.21 13.58
C ASP A 140 3.52 0.61 12.19
N GLU A 141 3.66 -0.71 12.04
CA GLU A 141 3.40 -1.43 10.78
C GLU A 141 1.94 -1.29 10.33
N HIS A 142 0.98 -1.33 11.25
CA HIS A 142 -0.41 -1.03 10.92
C HIS A 142 -0.57 0.39 10.35
N SER A 143 0.05 1.40 10.99
CA SER A 143 0.00 2.80 10.52
C SER A 143 0.66 2.97 9.14
N GLU A 144 1.74 2.24 8.88
CA GLU A 144 2.42 2.22 7.58
C GLU A 144 1.53 1.58 6.51
N LEU A 145 0.85 0.48 6.82
CA LEU A 145 -0.11 -0.15 5.91
C LEU A 145 -1.26 0.79 5.56
N GLN A 146 -1.79 1.54 6.53
CA GLN A 146 -2.78 2.58 6.26
C GLN A 146 -2.25 3.71 5.37
N ALA A 147 -0.96 4.08 5.48
CA ALA A 147 -0.34 5.06 4.58
C ALA A 147 -0.22 4.50 3.16
N ARG A 148 0.28 3.26 3.00
CA ARG A 148 0.40 2.59 1.70
C ARG A 148 -0.96 2.41 1.02
N LEU A 149 -2.01 2.13 1.78
CA LEU A 149 -3.38 2.01 1.26
C LEU A 149 -3.88 3.36 0.69
N ARG A 150 -3.57 4.48 1.35
CA ARG A 150 -3.85 5.83 0.83
C ARG A 150 -3.05 6.14 -0.43
N ASP A 151 -1.80 5.69 -0.51
CA ASP A 151 -1.00 5.83 -1.73
C ASP A 151 -1.62 5.05 -2.91
N VAL A 152 -2.13 3.84 -2.67
CA VAL A 152 -2.84 3.05 -3.69
C VAL A 152 -4.10 3.79 -4.16
N TRP A 153 -4.88 4.38 -3.24
CA TRP A 153 -6.00 5.24 -3.59
C TRP A 153 -5.57 6.43 -4.46
N SER A 154 -4.45 7.07 -4.14
CA SER A 154 -3.92 8.18 -4.94
C SER A 154 -3.54 7.76 -6.37
N ASP A 155 -2.95 6.57 -6.53
CA ASP A 155 -2.59 6.02 -7.85
C ASP A 155 -3.83 5.64 -8.66
N ILE A 156 -4.92 5.19 -8.01
CA ILE A 156 -6.20 4.90 -8.64
C ILE A 156 -6.90 6.18 -9.08
N ASN A 157 -6.96 7.21 -8.23
CA ASN A 157 -7.53 8.50 -8.60
C ASN A 157 -6.72 9.15 -9.73
N LYS A 158 -5.39 9.02 -9.69
CA LYS A 158 -4.50 9.47 -10.76
C LYS A 158 -4.75 8.70 -12.06
N ARG A 159 -4.95 7.39 -11.99
CA ARG A 159 -5.33 6.55 -13.15
C ARG A 159 -6.62 7.07 -13.79
N ASP A 160 -7.63 7.36 -12.98
CA ASP A 160 -8.95 7.79 -13.46
C ASP A 160 -8.86 9.19 -14.09
N ALA A 161 -8.16 10.13 -13.46
CA ALA A 161 -7.90 11.45 -14.03
C ALA A 161 -7.13 11.40 -15.36
N LEU A 162 -6.12 10.53 -15.47
CA LEU A 162 -5.36 10.33 -16.72
C LEU A 162 -6.20 9.63 -17.80
N SER A 163 -7.09 8.72 -17.39
CA SER A 163 -8.05 8.08 -18.30
C SER A 163 -9.05 9.09 -18.86
N ASP A 164 -9.51 10.04 -18.05
CA ASP A 164 -10.45 11.10 -18.47
C ASP A 164 -9.78 12.12 -19.39
N GLN A 165 -8.48 12.36 -19.23
CA GLN A 165 -7.67 13.22 -20.10
C GLN A 165 -7.27 12.55 -21.43
N GLY A 166 -7.54 11.25 -21.59
CA GLY A 166 -7.21 10.49 -22.81
C GLY A 166 -5.78 9.94 -22.88
N ASP A 167 -4.98 10.08 -21.81
CA ASP A 167 -3.64 9.49 -21.71
C ASP A 167 -3.73 8.06 -21.15
N ILE A 168 -3.99 7.13 -22.07
CA ILE A 168 -4.21 5.71 -21.77
C ILE A 168 -2.91 5.04 -21.29
N ALA A 169 -1.76 5.41 -21.85
CA ALA A 169 -0.46 4.84 -21.49
C ALA A 169 -0.04 5.21 -20.06
N ALA A 170 -0.16 6.50 -19.67
CA ALA A 170 0.12 6.93 -18.31
C ALA A 170 -0.90 6.36 -17.30
N SER A 171 -2.17 6.23 -17.70
CA SER A 171 -3.20 5.57 -16.88
C SER A 171 -2.85 4.11 -16.60
N HIS A 172 -2.39 3.35 -17.61
CA HIS A 172 -1.94 1.96 -17.43
C HIS A 172 -0.71 1.86 -16.52
N LYS A 173 0.27 2.77 -16.64
CA LYS A 173 1.43 2.83 -15.74
C LYS A 173 1.00 3.05 -14.28
N SER A 174 0.05 3.95 -14.03
CA SER A 174 -0.53 4.18 -12.70
C SER A 174 -1.28 2.96 -12.17
N ASN A 175 -2.01 2.25 -13.04
CA ASN A 175 -2.70 1.01 -12.69
C ASN A 175 -1.73 -0.12 -12.30
N LEU A 176 -0.62 -0.28 -13.02
CA LEU A 176 0.42 -1.25 -12.69
C LEU A 176 1.11 -0.93 -11.36
N ALA A 177 1.39 0.35 -11.10
CA ALA A 177 1.93 0.81 -9.83
C ALA A 177 0.97 0.52 -8.67
N ALA A 178 -0.32 0.84 -8.83
CA ALA A 178 -1.36 0.52 -7.85
C ALA A 178 -1.43 -0.98 -7.55
N LYS A 179 -1.38 -1.84 -8.59
CA LYS A 179 -1.39 -3.31 -8.43
C LYS A 179 -0.18 -3.85 -7.68
N SER A 180 1.01 -3.39 -8.04
CA SER A 180 2.24 -3.82 -7.38
C SER A 180 2.23 -3.45 -5.89
N LYS A 181 1.83 -2.22 -5.56
CA LYS A 181 1.67 -1.75 -4.19
C LYS A 181 0.60 -2.55 -3.44
N LEU A 182 -0.54 -2.81 -4.06
CA LEU A 182 -1.65 -3.59 -3.48
C LEU A 182 -1.23 -5.04 -3.15
N ALA A 183 -0.48 -5.70 -4.04
CA ALA A 183 0.05 -7.04 -3.79
C ALA A 183 1.03 -7.05 -2.61
N GLY A 184 1.87 -6.01 -2.49
CA GLY A 184 2.77 -5.83 -1.35
C GLY A 184 2.03 -5.59 -0.02
N VAL A 185 0.91 -4.85 -0.05
CA VAL A 185 0.06 -4.62 1.12
C VAL A 185 -0.61 -5.91 1.59
N LEU A 186 -1.18 -6.72 0.68
CA LEU A 186 -1.80 -8.01 1.01
C LEU A 186 -0.83 -8.96 1.72
N ALA A 187 0.40 -9.08 1.21
CA ALA A 187 1.42 -9.94 1.83
C ALA A 187 1.77 -9.47 3.26
N ARG A 188 1.88 -8.16 3.48
CA ARG A 188 2.19 -7.58 4.79
C ARG A 188 1.04 -7.67 5.79
N ILE A 189 -0.21 -7.51 5.35
CA ILE A 189 -1.39 -7.75 6.19
C ILE A 189 -1.41 -9.20 6.69
N GLY A 190 -1.06 -10.16 5.83
CA GLY A 190 -0.93 -11.57 6.23
C GLY A 190 0.13 -11.80 7.31
N ASN A 191 1.26 -11.08 7.25
CA ASN A 191 2.28 -11.16 8.29
C ASN A 191 1.83 -10.47 9.60
N LEU A 192 1.14 -9.34 9.50
CA LEU A 192 0.60 -8.61 10.66
C LEU A 192 -0.44 -9.44 11.43
N ASP A 193 -1.27 -10.21 10.72
CA ASP A 193 -2.23 -11.13 11.30
C ASP A 193 -1.55 -12.31 12.00
N LYS A 194 -0.55 -12.92 11.36
CA LYS A 194 0.25 -14.01 11.96
C LYS A 194 1.02 -13.53 13.20
N ALA A 195 1.43 -12.27 13.26
CA ALA A 195 2.09 -11.68 14.40
C ALA A 195 1.17 -11.47 15.62
N LEU A 196 -0.16 -11.50 15.45
CA LEU A 196 -1.10 -11.38 16.58
C LEU A 196 -1.09 -12.61 17.50
N GLN A 197 -0.89 -13.81 16.96
CA GLN A 197 -0.82 -15.04 17.75
C GLN A 197 0.32 -15.05 18.79
N PRO A 198 1.60 -14.80 18.43
CA PRO A 198 2.67 -14.75 19.41
C PRO A 198 2.52 -13.57 20.38
N LEU A 199 1.98 -12.44 19.93
CA LEU A 199 1.68 -11.30 20.81
C LEU A 199 0.58 -11.61 21.82
N ALA A 200 -0.44 -12.38 21.44
CA ALA A 200 -1.48 -12.85 22.36
C ALA A 200 -0.87 -13.75 23.45
N MET A 201 0.01 -14.68 23.06
CA MET A 201 0.72 -15.56 23.99
C MET A 201 1.67 -14.81 24.94
N SER A 202 2.08 -13.59 24.58
CA SER A 202 2.94 -12.73 25.42
C SER A 202 2.21 -11.99 26.54
N GLY A 203 0.90 -12.22 26.72
CA GLY A 203 0.11 -11.65 27.83
C GLY A 203 -0.73 -10.43 27.45
N MET A 204 -1.16 -10.32 26.20
CA MET A 204 -2.09 -9.27 25.76
C MET A 204 -3.50 -9.50 26.33
N SER A 205 -4.19 -8.44 26.75
CA SER A 205 -5.58 -8.55 27.22
C SER A 205 -6.51 -8.94 26.07
N GLU A 206 -7.56 -9.70 26.39
CA GLU A 206 -8.54 -10.19 25.40
C GLU A 206 -9.18 -9.04 24.61
N GLY A 207 -9.48 -7.92 25.27
CA GLY A 207 -10.04 -6.73 24.61
C GLY A 207 -9.06 -6.04 23.64
N GLU A 208 -7.76 -6.03 23.93
CA GLU A 208 -6.77 -5.47 23.00
C GLU A 208 -6.50 -6.43 21.84
N LEU A 209 -6.55 -7.75 22.06
CA LEU A 209 -6.51 -8.74 20.99
C LEU A 209 -7.69 -8.58 20.03
N GLN A 210 -8.90 -8.46 20.56
CA GLN A 210 -10.12 -8.24 19.77
C GLN A 210 -9.98 -6.97 18.93
N ARG A 211 -9.59 -5.84 19.55
CA ARG A 211 -9.41 -4.56 18.87
C ARG A 211 -8.39 -4.64 17.73
N ARG A 212 -7.25 -5.31 17.94
CA ARG A 212 -6.23 -5.46 16.90
C ARG A 212 -6.67 -6.39 15.77
N THR A 213 -7.44 -7.42 16.10
CA THR A 213 -8.07 -8.29 15.11
C THR A 213 -9.05 -7.51 14.24
N ASP A 214 -9.89 -6.65 14.86
CA ASP A 214 -10.81 -5.76 14.13
C ASP A 214 -10.05 -4.76 13.22
N MET A 215 -8.91 -4.25 13.67
CA MET A 215 -8.06 -3.36 12.86
C MET A 215 -7.51 -4.08 11.61
N VAL A 216 -7.06 -5.33 11.75
CA VAL A 216 -6.62 -6.14 10.60
C VAL A 216 -7.77 -6.48 9.67
N ALA A 217 -8.94 -6.82 10.21
CA ALA A 217 -10.14 -7.07 9.41
C ALA A 217 -10.52 -5.86 8.55
N ARG A 218 -10.50 -4.65 9.12
CA ARG A 218 -10.73 -3.41 8.35
C ARG A 218 -9.71 -3.20 7.24
N LEU A 219 -8.42 -3.44 7.50
CA LEU A 219 -7.38 -3.37 6.46
C LEU A 219 -7.60 -4.37 5.33
N ARG A 220 -8.10 -5.58 5.65
CA ARG A 220 -8.46 -6.60 4.65
C ARG A 220 -9.63 -6.13 3.79
N ASP A 221 -10.70 -5.67 4.42
CA ASP A 221 -11.89 -5.17 3.71
C ASP A 221 -11.56 -4.01 2.76
N ASP A 222 -10.74 -3.06 3.24
CA ASP A 222 -10.28 -1.94 2.43
C ASP A 222 -9.42 -2.41 1.25
N CYS A 223 -8.54 -3.38 1.48
CA CYS A 223 -7.70 -3.95 0.43
C CYS A 223 -8.51 -4.73 -0.60
N GLU A 224 -9.53 -5.48 -0.19
CA GLU A 224 -10.46 -6.15 -1.10
C GLU A 224 -11.25 -5.14 -1.94
N LYS A 225 -11.75 -4.08 -1.31
CA LYS A 225 -12.44 -2.99 -2.02
C LYS A 225 -11.53 -2.37 -3.09
N LEU A 226 -10.27 -2.06 -2.74
CA LEU A 226 -9.29 -1.56 -3.70
C LEU A 226 -8.97 -2.57 -4.80
N THR A 227 -8.88 -3.86 -4.46
CA THR A 227 -8.68 -4.94 -5.44
C THR A 227 -9.83 -4.97 -6.45
N ARG A 228 -11.07 -4.84 -5.99
CA ARG A 228 -12.25 -4.76 -6.87
C ARG A 228 -12.16 -3.52 -7.78
N ILE A 229 -11.84 -2.34 -7.25
CA ILE A 229 -11.74 -1.09 -8.04
C ILE A 229 -10.61 -1.15 -9.08
N VAL A 230 -9.48 -1.77 -8.74
CA VAL A 230 -8.34 -1.97 -9.65
C VAL A 230 -8.63 -3.02 -10.73
N THR A 231 -9.44 -4.03 -10.41
CA THR A 231 -9.75 -5.16 -11.30
C THR A 231 -10.97 -4.92 -12.19
N VAL A 232 -12.03 -4.29 -11.70
CA VAL A 232 -13.25 -3.96 -12.48
C VAL A 232 -12.91 -3.04 -13.66
N ALA A 233 -11.96 -2.12 -13.50
CA ALA A 233 -11.45 -1.33 -14.62
C ALA A 233 -10.80 -2.19 -15.73
N ARG A 234 -10.22 -3.35 -15.40
CA ARG A 234 -9.69 -4.31 -16.37
C ARG A 234 -10.79 -5.09 -17.09
N GLN A 235 -11.90 -5.40 -16.42
CA GLN A 235 -13.04 -6.07 -17.03
C GLN A 235 -13.83 -5.13 -17.96
N ALA A 236 -13.97 -3.85 -17.62
CA ALA A 236 -14.51 -2.85 -18.55
C ALA A 236 -13.64 -2.71 -19.81
N ALA A 237 -12.30 -2.72 -19.66
CA ALA A 237 -11.37 -2.73 -20.79
C ALA A 237 -11.37 -4.06 -21.57
N ARG A 238 -11.47 -5.23 -20.91
CA ARG A 238 -11.49 -6.54 -21.58
C ARG A 238 -12.82 -6.88 -22.25
N ALA A 239 -13.95 -6.47 -21.66
CA ALA A 239 -15.26 -6.59 -22.29
C ALA A 239 -15.36 -5.69 -23.53
N ALA A 240 -14.68 -4.53 -23.54
CA ALA A 240 -14.56 -3.68 -24.71
C ALA A 240 -13.67 -4.27 -25.82
N THR A 241 -12.69 -5.13 -25.50
CA THR A 241 -11.85 -5.85 -26.49
C THR A 241 -12.46 -7.16 -27.00
N ALA A 242 -13.51 -7.68 -26.37
CA ALA A 242 -14.22 -8.86 -26.87
C ALA A 242 -15.36 -8.44 -27.81
N GLY A 243 -14.98 -7.89 -28.98
CA GLY A 243 -15.88 -7.84 -30.12
C GLY A 243 -16.20 -9.26 -30.62
N PRO A 244 -17.34 -9.48 -31.31
CA PRO A 244 -17.73 -10.79 -31.80
C PRO A 244 -16.89 -11.17 -33.02
N SER A 245 -15.73 -11.80 -32.80
CA SER A 245 -14.94 -12.41 -33.87
C SER A 245 -15.30 -13.89 -34.00
N TYR A 246 -15.94 -14.22 -35.12
CA TYR A 246 -16.05 -15.57 -35.65
C TYR A 246 -14.65 -16.07 -36.03
N SER A 247 -14.01 -16.87 -35.17
CA SER A 247 -13.14 -18.00 -35.53
C SER A 247 -12.24 -18.42 -34.36
N ALA A 248 -11.87 -19.69 -34.39
CA ALA A 248 -11.04 -20.45 -33.45
C ALA A 248 -11.76 -20.97 -32.20
N ALA A 249 -12.09 -22.25 -32.34
CA ALA A 249 -12.57 -23.15 -31.33
C ALA A 249 -11.56 -23.38 -30.20
N GLU A 250 -12.10 -24.04 -29.19
CA GLU A 250 -11.44 -24.70 -28.07
C GLU A 250 -11.16 -23.84 -26.82
N ASN A 251 -12.00 -24.14 -25.82
CA ASN A 251 -11.77 -23.99 -24.40
C ASN A 251 -12.24 -22.70 -23.71
N ARG A 252 -13.53 -22.38 -23.85
CA ARG A 252 -14.26 -21.64 -22.82
C ARG A 252 -15.25 -22.57 -22.12
N VAL A 253 -14.97 -22.85 -20.85
CA VAL A 253 -15.93 -23.43 -19.90
C VAL A 253 -17.16 -22.55 -19.92
N ALA A 254 -18.26 -23.07 -20.47
CA ALA A 254 -19.56 -22.44 -20.44
C ALA A 254 -19.98 -22.27 -18.97
N ALA A 255 -20.37 -21.06 -18.58
CA ALA A 255 -21.09 -20.85 -17.32
C ALA A 255 -22.32 -21.77 -17.33
N PRO A 256 -22.63 -22.46 -16.21
CA PRO A 256 -23.73 -23.40 -16.15
C PRO A 256 -25.05 -22.70 -16.47
N GLU A 257 -25.88 -23.34 -17.30
CA GLU A 257 -27.15 -22.80 -17.79
C GLU A 257 -28.13 -22.36 -16.69
N SER A 258 -27.90 -22.80 -15.44
CA SER A 258 -28.63 -22.37 -14.25
C SER A 258 -28.59 -20.87 -14.00
N ASP A 259 -27.45 -20.20 -14.26
CA ASP A 259 -27.30 -18.76 -14.03
C ASP A 259 -27.99 -17.92 -15.11
N ARG A 260 -28.17 -18.50 -16.31
CA ARG A 260 -28.93 -17.91 -17.41
C ARG A 260 -30.44 -18.00 -17.18
N ALA A 261 -30.89 -19.08 -16.55
CA ALA A 261 -32.28 -19.29 -16.18
C ALA A 261 -32.73 -18.41 -14.99
N ALA A 262 -31.82 -18.12 -14.05
CA ALA A 262 -32.11 -17.23 -12.93
C ALA A 262 -32.31 -15.76 -13.34
N LEU A 263 -31.62 -15.32 -14.40
CA LEU A 263 -31.66 -13.94 -14.89
C LEU A 263 -32.84 -13.65 -15.86
N LEU A 264 -33.41 -14.69 -16.47
CA LEU A 264 -34.54 -14.57 -17.41
C LEU A 264 -35.92 -14.85 -16.82
N GLY A 265 -36.01 -15.18 -15.52
CA GLY A 265 -37.29 -15.37 -14.85
C GLY A 265 -38.01 -16.63 -15.33
N ALA A 266 -38.14 -17.61 -14.44
CA ALA A 266 -38.94 -18.81 -14.67
C ALA A 266 -40.40 -18.43 -14.95
N ASN A 267 -40.81 -18.50 -16.23
CA ASN A 267 -42.22 -18.43 -16.59
C ASN A 267 -42.87 -19.78 -16.30
N THR A 268 -43.47 -19.88 -15.12
CA THR A 268 -44.22 -21.03 -14.61
C THR A 268 -45.58 -21.13 -15.28
N PHE A 269 -45.73 -21.67 -16.50
CA PHE A 269 -47.00 -22.28 -16.91
C PHE A 269 -46.79 -23.43 -17.91
N ALA A 270 -47.48 -24.52 -17.61
CA ALA A 270 -47.41 -25.83 -18.25
C ALA A 270 -47.72 -25.82 -19.75
N ARG A 271 -47.20 -26.85 -20.44
CA ARG A 271 -47.49 -27.19 -21.85
C ARG A 271 -48.99 -27.13 -22.16
N PRO A 272 -49.35 -26.72 -23.39
CA PRO A 272 -49.94 -27.73 -24.28
C PRO A 272 -49.50 -27.65 -25.75
N ALA A 273 -49.46 -28.84 -26.36
CA ALA A 273 -49.82 -29.21 -27.72
C ALA A 273 -49.63 -28.21 -28.92
N ARG A 274 -48.70 -28.61 -29.81
CA ARG A 274 -48.83 -28.68 -31.29
C ARG A 274 -49.76 -27.65 -31.97
N ARG A 275 -49.19 -26.62 -32.63
CA ARG A 275 -49.80 -25.84 -33.74
C ARG A 275 -48.67 -25.42 -34.71
N VAL A 276 -48.57 -25.92 -35.93
CA VAL A 276 -49.25 -25.52 -37.18
C VAL A 276 -49.10 -24.02 -37.48
N PHE A 277 -48.18 -23.73 -38.40
CA PHE A 277 -47.91 -22.42 -39.01
C PHE A 277 -49.16 -21.99 -39.82
N GLY A 278 -49.71 -20.79 -39.57
CA GLY A 278 -50.75 -20.19 -40.42
C GLY A 278 -52.09 -19.80 -39.78
N ALA A 279 -52.31 -19.97 -38.48
CA ALA A 279 -53.49 -19.43 -37.79
C ALA A 279 -53.08 -18.24 -36.91
N SER A 280 -53.09 -17.03 -37.50
CA SER A 280 -52.92 -15.79 -36.75
C SER A 280 -54.09 -15.62 -35.78
N SER A 281 -53.84 -15.78 -34.49
CA SER A 281 -54.76 -15.27 -33.47
C SER A 281 -54.90 -13.76 -33.70
N PRO A 282 -56.12 -13.18 -33.66
CA PRO A 282 -56.26 -11.73 -33.75
C PRO A 282 -55.36 -11.08 -32.68
N PRO A 283 -54.69 -9.95 -32.99
CA PRO A 283 -53.76 -9.31 -32.08
C PRO A 283 -54.47 -9.07 -30.75
N LYS A 284 -54.08 -9.84 -29.73
CA LYS A 284 -54.61 -9.68 -28.38
C LYS A 284 -53.92 -8.46 -27.80
N GLU A 285 -54.71 -7.50 -27.37
CA GLU A 285 -54.20 -6.35 -26.61
C GLU A 285 -53.39 -6.87 -25.42
N THR A 286 -52.22 -6.27 -25.23
CA THR A 286 -51.35 -6.60 -24.10
C THR A 286 -52.04 -6.09 -22.83
N GLU A 287 -51.77 -6.67 -21.66
CA GLU A 287 -52.39 -6.22 -20.40
C GLU A 287 -52.18 -4.73 -20.12
N THR A 288 -51.12 -4.15 -20.70
CA THR A 288 -50.78 -2.73 -20.68
C THR A 288 -51.63 -1.88 -21.60
N THR A 289 -52.07 -2.37 -22.77
CA THR A 289 -52.85 -1.60 -23.76
C THR A 289 -54.36 -1.78 -23.59
N ARG A 290 -54.78 -2.86 -22.91
CA ARG A 290 -56.19 -3.22 -22.65
C ARG A 290 -57.02 -2.15 -21.92
N PRO A 291 -56.47 -1.36 -20.97
CA PRO A 291 -57.26 -0.33 -20.27
C PRO A 291 -57.19 1.07 -20.91
N LEU A 292 -56.41 1.27 -21.98
CA LEU A 292 -56.20 2.59 -22.57
C LEU A 292 -57.18 2.84 -23.73
N ASP A 293 -57.77 4.03 -23.75
CA ASP A 293 -58.52 4.53 -24.90
C ASP A 293 -57.58 4.84 -26.08
N ASN A 294 -58.10 5.01 -27.30
CA ASN A 294 -57.32 5.23 -28.53
C ASN A 294 -56.35 6.42 -28.42
N THR A 295 -56.75 7.48 -27.71
CA THR A 295 -55.91 8.65 -27.43
C THR A 295 -54.78 8.30 -26.45
N GLY A 296 -55.08 7.50 -25.43
CA GLY A 296 -54.11 6.94 -24.49
C GLY A 296 -53.12 6.01 -25.17
N LEU A 297 -53.58 5.17 -26.10
CA LEU A 297 -52.73 4.27 -26.88
C LEU A 297 -51.73 5.03 -27.75
N TYR A 298 -52.18 6.11 -28.39
CA TYR A 298 -51.30 7.00 -29.17
C TYR A 298 -50.26 7.69 -28.27
N SER A 299 -50.66 8.15 -27.08
CA SER A 299 -49.72 8.75 -26.12
C SER A 299 -48.67 7.75 -25.63
N LEU A 300 -49.08 6.50 -25.37
CA LEU A 300 -48.18 5.41 -24.97
C LEU A 300 -47.22 5.07 -26.10
N GLN A 301 -47.70 4.99 -27.34
CA GLN A 301 -46.85 4.78 -28.51
C GLN A 301 -45.80 5.89 -28.66
N GLN A 302 -46.21 7.15 -28.52
CA GLN A 302 -45.29 8.29 -28.59
C GLN A 302 -44.23 8.25 -27.48
N GLN A 303 -44.63 7.87 -26.26
CA GLN A 303 -43.72 7.69 -25.14
C GLN A 303 -42.74 6.54 -25.39
N GLN A 304 -43.21 5.42 -25.95
CA GLN A 304 -42.38 4.26 -26.26
C GLN A 304 -41.36 4.58 -27.37
N ILE A 305 -41.77 5.33 -28.41
CA ILE A 305 -40.85 5.81 -29.45
C ILE A 305 -39.77 6.71 -28.82
N THR A 306 -40.17 7.65 -27.98
CA THR A 306 -39.23 8.56 -27.32
C THR A 306 -38.23 7.80 -26.43
N GLN A 307 -38.71 6.77 -25.71
CA GLN A 307 -37.86 5.90 -24.90
C GLN A 307 -36.88 5.09 -25.76
N GLN A 308 -37.33 4.58 -26.91
CA GLN A 308 -36.46 3.88 -27.85
C GLN A 308 -35.39 4.80 -28.44
N ASP A 309 -35.74 6.04 -28.78
CA ASP A 309 -34.79 7.04 -29.27
C ASP A 309 -33.72 7.39 -28.23
N ASP A 310 -34.10 7.52 -26.96
CA ASP A 310 -33.14 7.75 -25.87
C ASP A 310 -32.19 6.55 -25.72
N GLN A 311 -32.71 5.33 -25.75
CA GLN A 311 -31.89 4.11 -25.73
C GLN A 311 -30.92 4.03 -26.93
N LEU A 312 -31.38 4.39 -28.13
CA LEU A 312 -30.54 4.45 -29.33
C LEU A 312 -29.45 5.52 -29.21
N SER A 313 -29.74 6.66 -28.59
CA SER A 313 -28.75 7.72 -28.34
C SER A 313 -27.63 7.25 -27.40
N GLN A 314 -28.00 6.51 -26.35
CA GLN A 314 -27.06 5.92 -25.39
C GLN A 314 -26.20 4.86 -26.07
N LEU A 315 -26.81 3.95 -26.84
CA LEU A 315 -26.09 2.94 -27.61
C LEU A 315 -25.14 3.57 -28.63
N THR A 316 -25.57 4.63 -29.32
CA THR A 316 -24.71 5.36 -30.27
C THR A 316 -23.49 5.97 -29.58
N THR A 317 -23.67 6.52 -28.38
CA THR A 317 -22.58 7.08 -27.58
C THR A 317 -21.60 5.99 -27.16
N ILE A 318 -22.10 4.83 -26.73
CA ILE A 318 -21.28 3.66 -26.40
C ILE A 318 -20.51 3.17 -27.63
N LEU A 319 -21.16 3.07 -28.80
CA LEU A 319 -20.52 2.63 -30.04
C LEU A 319 -19.43 3.59 -30.51
N ARG A 320 -19.65 4.91 -30.40
CA ARG A 320 -18.61 5.92 -30.70
C ARG A 320 -17.39 5.75 -29.80
N ARG A 321 -17.61 5.59 -28.49
CA ARG A 321 -16.53 5.32 -27.53
C ARG A 321 -15.81 4.00 -27.85
N GLN A 322 -16.56 2.95 -28.19
CA GLN A 322 -15.99 1.65 -28.55
C GLN A 322 -15.16 1.73 -29.83
N ARG A 323 -15.60 2.50 -30.83
CA ARG A 323 -14.82 2.76 -32.05
C ARG A 323 -13.49 3.46 -31.73
N GLN A 324 -13.54 4.51 -30.92
CA GLN A 324 -12.34 5.25 -30.50
C GLN A 324 -11.36 4.35 -29.72
N LEU A 325 -11.87 3.50 -28.83
CA LEU A 325 -11.04 2.51 -28.13
C LEU A 325 -10.43 1.49 -29.09
N GLY A 326 -11.19 1.03 -30.09
CA GLY A 326 -10.70 0.12 -31.13
C GLY A 326 -9.58 0.72 -31.98
N GLU A 327 -9.74 1.98 -32.40
CA GLU A 327 -8.69 2.73 -33.11
C GLU A 327 -7.41 2.86 -32.24
N ALA A 328 -7.57 3.19 -30.96
CA ALA A 328 -6.45 3.31 -30.02
C ALA A 328 -5.74 1.97 -29.76
N VAL A 329 -6.49 0.89 -29.58
CA VAL A 329 -5.92 -0.46 -29.40
C VAL A 329 -5.18 -0.90 -30.66
N GLY A 330 -5.72 -0.60 -31.84
CA GLY A 330 -5.05 -0.89 -33.11
C GLY A 330 -3.70 -0.19 -33.22
N ALA A 331 -3.64 1.10 -32.86
CA ALA A 331 -2.40 1.87 -32.83
C ALA A 331 -1.39 1.30 -31.82
N GLU A 332 -1.84 0.94 -30.61
CA GLU A 332 -0.99 0.35 -29.57
C GLU A 332 -0.45 -1.02 -29.97
N VAL A 333 -1.26 -1.88 -30.58
CA VAL A 333 -0.79 -3.17 -31.11
C VAL A 333 0.24 -2.96 -32.21
N GLY A 334 0.05 -1.97 -33.08
CA GLY A 334 1.05 -1.59 -34.08
C GLY A 334 2.39 -1.20 -33.46
N LEU A 335 2.36 -0.36 -32.41
CA LEU A 335 3.56 0.03 -31.67
C LEU A 335 4.20 -1.16 -30.95
N GLN A 336 3.41 -2.05 -30.35
CA GLN A 336 3.93 -3.26 -29.71
C GLN A 336 4.59 -4.22 -30.70
N ILE A 337 4.08 -4.33 -31.92
CA ILE A 337 4.74 -5.11 -32.98
C ILE A 337 6.10 -4.50 -33.31
N GLU A 338 6.18 -3.18 -33.48
CA GLU A 338 7.47 -2.49 -33.74
C GLU A 338 8.48 -2.71 -32.59
N MET A 339 8.05 -2.57 -31.34
CA MET A 339 8.92 -2.83 -30.18
C MET A 339 9.36 -4.29 -30.06
N LEU A 340 8.50 -5.25 -30.43
CA LEU A 340 8.84 -6.67 -30.41
C LEU A 340 9.84 -7.02 -31.51
N ASP A 341 9.71 -6.40 -32.69
CA ASP A 341 10.68 -6.55 -33.77
C ASP A 341 12.04 -5.97 -33.37
N ASP A 342 12.08 -4.80 -32.74
CA ASP A 342 13.31 -4.20 -32.20
C ASP A 342 13.96 -5.08 -31.12
N LEU A 343 13.17 -5.63 -30.21
CA LEU A 343 13.65 -6.56 -29.20
C LEU A 343 14.19 -7.84 -29.83
N SER A 344 13.51 -8.38 -30.85
CA SER A 344 13.97 -9.55 -31.61
C SER A 344 15.34 -9.28 -32.24
N ASN A 345 15.49 -8.12 -32.90
CA ASN A 345 16.73 -7.69 -33.50
C ASN A 345 17.87 -7.53 -32.46
N GLU A 346 17.58 -7.00 -31.27
CA GLU A 346 18.55 -6.88 -30.20
C GLU A 346 18.96 -8.25 -29.63
N VAL A 347 18.00 -9.16 -29.44
CA VAL A 347 18.24 -10.53 -28.99
C VAL A 347 19.12 -11.28 -30.00
N ASP A 348 18.86 -11.14 -31.30
CA ASP A 348 19.69 -11.74 -32.35
C ASP A 348 21.12 -11.18 -32.34
N ARG A 349 21.25 -9.86 -32.15
CA ARG A 349 22.57 -9.21 -32.04
C ARG A 349 23.33 -9.68 -30.80
N VAL A 350 22.68 -9.79 -29.66
CA VAL A 350 23.28 -10.29 -28.42
C VAL A 350 23.64 -11.78 -28.57
N GLY A 351 22.77 -12.58 -29.19
CA GLY A 351 23.01 -13.98 -29.52
C GLY A 351 24.24 -14.16 -30.41
N GLY A 352 24.38 -13.33 -31.46
CA GLY A 352 25.56 -13.31 -32.34
C GLY A 352 26.85 -12.93 -31.60
N LYS A 353 26.80 -11.91 -30.73
CA LYS A 353 27.95 -11.51 -29.89
C LYS A 353 28.33 -12.61 -28.89
N LEU A 354 27.35 -13.23 -28.25
CA LEU A 354 27.58 -14.32 -27.29
C LEU A 354 28.17 -15.54 -27.98
N SER A 355 27.64 -15.92 -29.14
CA SER A 355 28.18 -17.01 -29.96
C SER A 355 29.63 -16.74 -30.38
N SER A 356 29.92 -15.52 -30.85
CA SER A 356 31.28 -15.11 -31.21
C SER A 356 32.24 -15.13 -30.01
N THR A 357 31.76 -14.72 -28.84
CA THR A 357 32.54 -14.73 -27.59
C THR A 357 32.81 -16.16 -27.14
N LYS A 358 31.80 -17.04 -27.23
CA LYS A 358 31.91 -18.47 -26.94
C LYS A 358 32.93 -19.15 -27.86
N GLN A 359 32.93 -18.83 -29.16
CA GLN A 359 33.94 -19.36 -30.08
C GLN A 359 35.36 -18.90 -29.75
N LYS A 360 35.54 -17.63 -29.33
CA LYS A 360 36.86 -17.14 -28.88
C LYS A 360 37.32 -17.82 -27.60
N LEU A 361 36.42 -18.02 -26.64
CA LEU A 361 36.72 -18.71 -25.38
C LEU A 361 37.14 -20.17 -25.62
N ASN A 362 36.44 -20.88 -26.51
CA ASN A 362 36.80 -22.24 -26.91
C ASN A 362 38.13 -22.35 -27.67
N LYS A 363 38.69 -21.25 -28.19
CA LYS A 363 40.02 -21.24 -28.82
C LYS A 363 41.15 -20.90 -27.83
N LEU A 364 40.80 -20.36 -26.67
CA LEU A 364 41.72 -19.98 -25.60
C LEU A 364 41.83 -21.05 -24.51
N SER A 365 40.81 -21.91 -24.38
CA SER A 365 40.88 -23.23 -23.75
C SER A 365 41.46 -24.25 -24.71
#